data_AF-A0A497JJA3-F1
#
_entry.id   AF-A0A497JJA3-F1
#
_cell.length_a   1.000
_cell.length_b   1.000
_cell.length_c   1.000
_cell.angle_alpha   90.00
_cell.angle_beta   90.00
_cell.angle_gamma   90.00
#
_symmetry.space_group_name_H-M   'P 1'
#
loop_
_entity.id
_entity.type
_entity.pdbx_description
1 polymer ?
#
loop_
_entity_poly.entity_id
_entity_poly.type
_entity_poly.pdbx_seq_one_letter_code
_entity_poly.pdbx_strand_id
1 'polypeptide(L)'
;GLYEALSLRNLFEQETNPIIITPRKVRTGLRKFLGRNYIVKRIRRKMFFGFETMQYYDFNIYVSDLEKTFIDFIYFKEPLEENILRTLVRKLNKRKLYNYLKRCNPRLKRKVSGLYEKLK
;
A
#
# COMPACT_ATOMS: atom_id res chain seq x y z
N GLY A 1 1.70 -5.24 -2.04
CA GLY A 1 1.24 -3.91 -1.58
C GLY A 1 0.96 -3.95 -0.09
N LEU A 2 0.61 -2.84 0.55
CA LEU A 2 0.36 -2.80 2.02
C LEU A 2 1.57 -3.33 2.81
N TYR A 3 1.38 -4.22 3.80
CA TYR A 3 2.45 -4.79 4.63
C TYR A 3 3.62 -5.34 3.80
N GLU A 4 3.34 -6.11 2.75
CA GLU A 4 4.38 -6.65 1.87
C GLU A 4 5.27 -5.55 1.25
N ALA A 5 4.67 -4.41 0.88
CA ALA A 5 5.43 -3.30 0.33
C ALA A 5 6.27 -2.58 1.40
N LEU A 6 5.85 -2.62 2.67
CA LEU A 6 6.65 -2.13 3.78
C LEU A 6 7.80 -3.08 4.11
N SER A 7 7.54 -4.40 4.12
CA SER A 7 8.55 -5.42 4.38
C SER A 7 9.66 -5.40 3.34
N LEU A 8 9.32 -5.34 2.05
CA LEU A 8 10.30 -5.19 0.96
C LEU A 8 11.12 -3.90 1.04
N ARG A 9 10.70 -2.93 1.86
CA ARG A 9 11.38 -1.65 2.08
C ARG A 9 11.95 -1.52 3.50
N ASN A 10 12.08 -2.64 4.23
CA ASN A 10 12.62 -2.72 5.59
C ASN A 10 11.89 -1.79 6.57
N LEU A 11 10.56 -1.72 6.48
CA LEU A 11 9.69 -0.93 7.36
C LEU A 11 8.74 -1.80 8.21
N PHE A 12 8.68 -3.10 7.94
CA PHE A 12 7.79 -4.03 8.63
C PHE A 12 8.37 -5.44 8.61
N GLU A 13 8.59 -6.04 9.77
CA GLU A 13 9.32 -7.32 9.90
C GLU A 13 8.41 -8.53 10.13
N GLN A 14 7.16 -8.32 10.57
CA GLN A 14 6.26 -9.44 10.87
C GLN A 14 5.83 -10.17 9.60
N GLU A 15 5.89 -11.50 9.63
CA GLU A 15 5.34 -12.31 8.54
C GLU A 15 3.83 -12.15 8.46
N THR A 16 3.35 -11.78 7.27
CA THR A 16 1.92 -11.66 6.98
C THR A 16 1.59 -12.39 5.69
N ASN A 17 0.33 -12.78 5.52
CA ASN A 17 -0.11 -13.34 4.24
C ASN A 17 0.09 -12.29 3.13
N PRO A 18 0.83 -12.59 2.05
CA PRO A 18 1.13 -11.61 1.02
C PRO A 18 -0.15 -11.03 0.40
N ILE A 19 -0.17 -9.70 0.26
CA ILE A 19 -1.34 -8.98 -0.24
C ILE A 19 -1.17 -8.58 -1.71
N ILE A 20 -2.02 -9.16 -2.55
CA ILE A 20 -2.11 -8.86 -3.98
C ILE A 20 -3.24 -7.86 -4.22
N ILE A 21 -2.88 -6.68 -4.74
CA ILE A 21 -3.83 -5.64 -5.11
C ILE A 21 -4.06 -5.69 -6.63
N THR A 22 -5.32 -5.79 -7.06
CA THR A 22 -5.65 -5.86 -8.49
C THR A 22 -6.85 -5.00 -8.86
N PRO A 23 -6.85 -4.34 -10.04
CA PRO A 23 -8.03 -3.64 -10.54
C PRO A 23 -9.05 -4.59 -11.19
N ARG A 24 -8.67 -5.85 -11.45
CA ARG A 24 -9.53 -6.83 -12.12
C ARG A 24 -10.74 -7.18 -11.25
N LYS A 25 -11.87 -7.47 -11.89
CA LYS A 25 -13.08 -7.92 -11.19
C LYS A 25 -12.93 -9.41 -10.85
N VAL A 26 -12.22 -9.69 -9.76
CA VAL A 26 -11.96 -11.04 -9.25
C VAL A 26 -12.50 -11.19 -7.83
N ARG A 27 -12.71 -12.44 -7.39
CA ARG A 27 -13.16 -12.75 -6.03
C ARG A 27 -12.08 -12.36 -5.01
N THR A 28 -12.38 -11.44 -4.10
CA THR A 28 -11.46 -10.96 -3.06
C THR A 28 -11.41 -11.87 -1.82
N GLY A 29 -10.39 -11.68 -0.97
CA GLY A 29 -10.19 -12.43 0.28
C GLY A 29 -9.05 -13.44 0.20
N LEU A 30 -9.06 -14.40 1.12
CA LEU A 30 -8.04 -15.44 1.24
C LEU A 30 -8.07 -16.40 0.04
N ARG A 31 -6.90 -16.66 -0.55
CA ARG A 31 -6.70 -17.60 -1.66
C ARG A 31 -5.48 -18.46 -1.38
N LYS A 32 -5.58 -19.75 -1.72
CA LYS A 32 -4.45 -20.67 -1.65
C LYS A 32 -3.86 -20.84 -3.05
N PHE A 33 -2.56 -20.66 -3.18
CA PHE A 33 -1.82 -20.90 -4.42
C PHE A 33 -0.46 -21.50 -4.07
N LEU A 34 -0.08 -22.60 -4.73
CA LEU A 34 1.15 -23.35 -4.45
C LEU A 34 1.37 -23.63 -2.96
N GLY A 35 0.31 -24.04 -2.25
CA GLY A 35 0.38 -24.35 -0.81
C GLY A 35 0.40 -23.14 0.12
N ARG A 36 0.56 -21.91 -0.39
CA ARG A 36 0.61 -20.67 0.41
C ARG A 36 -0.68 -19.87 0.34
N ASN A 37 -0.96 -19.12 1.41
CA ASN A 37 -2.12 -18.24 1.50
C ASN A 37 -1.77 -16.82 1.03
N TYR A 38 -2.66 -16.24 0.24
CA TYR A 38 -2.58 -14.87 -0.30
C TYR A 38 -3.88 -14.15 -0.02
N ILE A 39 -3.79 -12.85 0.26
CA ILE A 39 -4.97 -11.99 0.39
C ILE A 39 -5.13 -11.19 -0.90
N VAL A 40 -6.19 -11.46 -1.65
CA VAL A 40 -6.50 -10.72 -2.87
C VAL A 40 -7.44 -9.56 -2.53
N LYS A 41 -6.97 -8.33 -2.76
CA LYS A 41 -7.76 -7.11 -2.62
C LYS A 41 -8.03 -6.47 -3.97
N ARG A 42 -9.30 -6.13 -4.21
CA ARG A 42 -9.69 -5.38 -5.41
C ARG A 42 -9.60 -3.89 -5.16
N ILE A 43 -8.97 -3.17 -6.08
CA ILE A 43 -8.90 -1.71 -6.08
C ILE A 43 -9.66 -1.14 -7.27
N ARG A 44 -10.18 0.09 -7.16
CA ARG A 44 -10.75 0.78 -8.33
C ARG A 44 -9.64 1.06 -9.35
N ARG A 45 -9.90 0.89 -10.65
CA ARG A 45 -8.90 1.13 -11.74
C ARG A 45 -8.19 2.48 -11.60
N LYS A 46 -8.92 3.56 -11.33
CA LYS A 46 -8.34 4.91 -11.12
C LYS A 46 -7.40 5.03 -9.91
N MET A 47 -7.47 4.08 -8.97
CA MET A 47 -6.63 4.01 -7.77
C MET A 47 -5.47 3.01 -7.93
N PHE A 48 -5.31 2.38 -9.11
CA PHE A 48 -4.22 1.47 -9.42
C PHE A 48 -3.07 2.24 -10.09
N PHE A 49 -2.22 2.86 -9.28
CA PHE A 49 -1.05 3.65 -9.68
C PHE A 49 0.02 3.61 -8.59
N GLY A 50 1.20 4.20 -8.83
CA GLY A 50 2.24 4.36 -7.80
C GLY A 50 2.96 3.06 -7.48
N PHE A 51 3.35 2.34 -8.52
CA PHE A 51 4.11 1.10 -8.44
C PHE A 51 5.49 1.31 -9.03
N GLU A 52 6.46 0.66 -8.41
CA GLU A 52 7.84 0.57 -8.87
C GLU A 52 8.15 -0.92 -9.07
N THR A 53 9.03 -1.22 -10.03
CA THR A 53 9.52 -2.58 -10.24
C THR A 53 10.63 -2.85 -9.24
N MET A 54 10.55 -3.97 -8.52
CA MET A 54 11.60 -4.44 -7.63
C MET A 54 12.04 -5.84 -8.06
N GLN A 55 13.35 -6.08 -8.07
CA GLN A 55 13.90 -7.41 -8.24
C GLN A 55 13.69 -8.19 -6.94
N TYR A 56 13.07 -9.36 -7.04
CA TYR A 56 12.82 -10.28 -5.94
C TYR A 56 13.19 -11.69 -6.39
N TYR A 57 14.35 -12.18 -5.94
CA TYR A 57 15.01 -13.37 -6.50
C TYR A 57 15.16 -13.24 -8.03
N ASP A 58 14.60 -14.17 -8.80
CA ASP A 58 14.67 -14.18 -10.27
C ASP A 58 13.53 -13.40 -10.93
N PHE A 59 12.64 -12.77 -10.15
CA PHE A 59 11.43 -12.13 -10.66
C PHE A 59 11.44 -10.62 -10.48
N ASN A 60 10.92 -9.92 -11.48
CA ASN A 60 10.55 -8.51 -11.37
C ASN A 60 9.10 -8.39 -10.90
N ILE A 61 8.91 -7.85 -9.70
CA ILE A 61 7.58 -7.67 -9.10
C ILE A 61 7.20 -6.19 -9.03
N TYR A 62 5.92 -5.89 -9.22
CA TYR A 62 5.39 -4.54 -9.04
C TYR A 62 5.00 -4.30 -7.58
N VAL A 63 5.67 -3.35 -6.94
CA VAL A 63 5.50 -3.03 -5.53
C VAL A 63 5.02 -1.58 -5.41
N SER A 64 4.03 -1.33 -4.55
CA SER A 64 3.58 0.04 -4.29
C SER A 64 4.72 0.84 -3.67
N ASP A 65 4.94 2.06 -4.15
CA ASP A 65 5.86 3.00 -3.50
C ASP A 65 5.35 3.42 -2.12
N LEU A 66 6.15 4.18 -1.37
CA LEU A 66 5.80 4.55 0.01
C LEU A 66 4.54 5.42 0.06
N GLU A 67 4.41 6.40 -0.84
CA GLU A 67 3.25 7.30 -0.89
C GLU A 67 1.96 6.55 -1.22
N LYS A 68 2.05 5.64 -2.20
CA LYS A 68 0.94 4.78 -2.59
C LYS A 68 0.59 3.82 -1.48
N THR A 69 1.57 3.21 -0.83
CA THR A 69 1.38 2.28 0.29
C THR A 69 0.65 2.98 1.44
N PHE A 70 1.06 4.20 1.81
CA PHE A 70 0.37 5.02 2.81
C PHE A 70 -1.09 5.29 2.43
N ILE A 71 -1.36 5.68 1.18
CA ILE A 71 -2.72 5.88 0.67
C ILE A 71 -3.53 4.58 0.73
N ASP A 72 -2.91 3.43 0.42
CA ASP A 72 -3.57 2.13 0.39
C ASP A 72 -3.99 1.65 1.77
N PHE A 73 -3.18 1.85 2.82
CA PHE A 73 -3.58 1.55 4.20
C PHE A 73 -4.90 2.25 4.55
N ILE A 74 -5.03 3.52 4.18
CA ILE A 74 -6.22 4.33 4.47
C ILE A 74 -7.39 3.95 3.55
N TYR A 75 -7.12 3.61 2.28
CA TYR A 75 -8.13 3.18 1.32
C TYR A 75 -8.77 1.86 1.74
N PHE A 76 -7.95 0.87 2.12
CA PHE A 76 -8.40 -0.46 2.53
C PHE A 76 -8.82 -0.53 4.00
N LYS A 77 -8.55 0.52 4.78
CA LYS A 77 -8.77 0.56 6.24
C LYS A 77 -7.98 -0.55 6.95
N GLU A 78 -6.78 -0.83 6.46
CA GLU A 78 -5.88 -1.76 7.13
C GLU A 78 -5.28 -1.05 8.34
N PRO A 79 -5.26 -1.70 9.52
CA PRO A 79 -4.57 -1.17 10.67
C PRO A 79 -3.06 -1.10 10.39
N LEU A 80 -2.37 -0.20 11.08
CA LEU A 80 -0.92 -0.19 11.13
C LEU A 80 -0.53 0.42 12.46
N GLU A 81 0.45 -0.16 13.14
CA GLU A 81 0.92 0.37 14.42
C GLU A 81 1.42 1.81 14.26
N GLU A 82 1.14 2.65 15.26
CA GLU A 82 1.42 4.08 15.18
C GLU A 82 2.91 4.36 14.95
N ASN A 83 3.81 3.57 15.53
CA ASN A 83 5.26 3.70 15.36
C ASN A 83 5.71 3.45 13.91
N ILE A 84 5.17 2.40 13.29
CA ILE A 84 5.45 2.08 11.88
C ILE A 84 4.87 3.17 10.98
N LEU A 85 3.66 3.63 11.28
CA LEU A 85 3.00 4.69 10.53
C LEU A 85 3.77 6.02 10.60
N ARG A 86 4.28 6.41 11.76
CA ARG A 86 5.17 7.59 11.93
C ARG A 86 6.46 7.44 11.13
N THR A 87 7.08 6.26 11.19
CA THR A 87 8.30 5.97 10.43
C THR A 87 8.06 6.06 8.92
N LEU A 88 6.94 5.51 8.44
CA LEU A 88 6.51 5.63 7.06
C LEU A 88 6.33 7.10 6.66
N VAL A 89 5.56 7.88 7.45
CA VAL A 89 5.28 9.30 7.19
C VAL A 89 6.56 10.12 7.06
N ARG A 90 7.55 9.89 7.93
CA ARG A 90 8.86 10.57 7.89
C ARG A 90 9.65 10.30 6.60
N LYS A 91 9.43 9.15 5.96
CA LYS A 91 10.11 8.77 4.70
C LYS A 91 9.34 9.17 3.44
N LEU A 92 8.13 9.74 3.57
CA LEU A 92 7.33 10.13 2.40
C LEU A 92 7.90 11.35 1.69
N ASN A 93 7.89 11.31 0.37
CA ASN A 93 8.11 12.49 -0.46
C ASN A 93 6.82 13.31 -0.53
N LYS A 94 6.79 14.44 0.18
CA LYS A 94 5.66 15.38 0.25
C LYS A 94 5.11 15.75 -1.14
N ARG A 95 5.97 16.07 -2.10
CA ARG A 95 5.57 16.47 -3.47
C ARG A 95 4.88 15.33 -4.20
N LYS A 96 5.45 14.12 -4.12
CA LYS A 96 4.89 12.90 -4.73
C LYS A 96 3.54 12.54 -4.11
N LEU A 97 3.42 12.61 -2.79
CA LEU A 97 2.17 12.38 -2.07
C LEU A 97 1.06 13.32 -2.54
N TYR A 98 1.29 14.63 -2.59
CA TYR A 98 0.26 15.56 -3.07
C TYR A 98 -0.14 15.31 -4.52
N ASN A 99 0.79 14.93 -5.39
CA ASN A 99 0.46 14.58 -6.77
C ASN A 99 -0.44 13.34 -6.83
N TYR A 100 -0.23 12.33 -5.98
CA TYR A 100 -1.11 11.17 -5.89
C TYR A 100 -2.48 11.51 -5.32
N LEU A 101 -2.55 12.40 -4.33
CA LEU A 101 -3.80 12.87 -3.75
C LEU A 101 -4.72 13.59 -4.75
N LYS A 102 -4.19 14.14 -5.85
CA LYS A 102 -5.01 14.70 -6.95
C LYS A 102 -5.85 13.63 -7.65
N ARG A 103 -5.43 12.36 -7.63
CA ARG A 103 -6.16 11.22 -8.22
C ARG A 103 -7.21 10.64 -7.27
N CYS A 104 -7.09 10.94 -5.97
CA CYS A 104 -7.98 10.43 -4.93
C CYS A 104 -9.31 11.19 -4.92
N ASN A 105 -10.37 10.52 -4.45
CA ASN A 105 -11.62 11.23 -4.18
C ASN A 105 -11.48 12.18 -2.98
N PRO A 106 -12.35 13.21 -2.84
CA PRO A 106 -12.22 14.23 -1.78
C PRO A 106 -12.22 13.66 -0.36
N ARG A 107 -12.97 12.58 -0.12
CA ARG A 107 -13.05 11.94 1.21
C ARG A 107 -11.74 11.26 1.58
N LEU A 108 -11.16 10.50 0.66
CA LEU A 108 -9.87 9.85 0.87
C LEU A 108 -8.76 10.90 1.01
N LYS A 109 -8.76 11.92 0.14
CA LYS A 109 -7.80 13.03 0.22
C LYS A 109 -7.79 13.67 1.60
N ARG A 110 -8.97 14.04 2.15
CA ARG A 110 -9.08 14.61 3.50
C ARG A 110 -8.52 13.68 4.58
N LYS A 111 -8.84 12.38 4.53
CA LYS A 111 -8.33 11.41 5.52
C LYS A 111 -6.80 11.28 5.45
N VAL A 112 -6.26 11.17 4.24
CA VAL A 112 -4.81 11.02 4.05
C VAL A 112 -4.07 12.28 4.50
N SER A 113 -4.54 13.46 4.09
CA SER A 113 -3.94 14.73 4.52
C SER A 113 -4.04 14.92 6.04
N GLY A 114 -5.20 14.66 6.65
CA GLY A 114 -5.35 14.81 8.10
C GLY A 114 -4.45 13.86 8.91
N LEU A 115 -4.31 12.62 8.46
CA LEU A 115 -3.41 11.65 9.11
C LEU A 115 -1.93 12.00 8.88
N TYR A 116 -1.58 12.49 7.69
CA TYR A 116 -0.23 12.95 7.39
C TYR A 116 0.19 14.13 8.28
N GLU A 117 -0.63 15.18 8.38
CA GLU A 117 -0.32 16.35 9.22
C GLU A 117 -0.28 16.00 10.72
N LYS A 118 -1.06 15.01 11.18
CA LYS A 118 -1.02 14.55 12.58
C LYS A 118 0.30 13.85 12.95
N LEU A 119 0.94 13.21 11.99
CA LEU A 119 2.07 12.29 12.23
C LEU A 119 3.43 12.78 11.71
N LYS A 120 3.43 13.89 10.95
CA LYS A 120 4.62 14.57 10.47
C LYS A 120 5.40 15.19 11.63
#